data_AF-A0A7Y2BBP0-F1
#
_entry.id   AF-A0A7Y2BBP0-F1
#
_cell.length_a   1.000
_cell.length_b   1.000
_cell.length_c   1.000
_cell.angle_alpha   90.00
_cell.angle_beta   90.00
_cell.angle_gamma   90.00
#
_symmetry.space_group_name_H-M   'P 1'
#
loop_
_entity.id
_entity.type
_entity.pdbx_description
1 polymer ?
#
loop_
_entity_poly.entity_id
_entity_poly.type
_entity_poly.pdbx_seq_one_letter_code
_entity_poly.pdbx_strand_id
1 'polypeptide(L)'
;MILSNSRTLLEDIDAAKQNAYDEEFIFTKNKIVGRNNKKSYGIKDCTLIEYCIHEGMSDPSDQSILFLILCSDGTKGCLSSSYGTYADSDLIEFTLAIK
;
A
#
# COMPACT_ATOMS: atom_id res chain seq x y z
N MET A 1 14.79 -4.81 -1.06
CA MET A 1 13.68 -3.96 -1.54
C MET A 1 12.95 -4.72 -2.62
N ILE A 2 11.70 -5.04 -2.37
CA ILE A 2 10.79 -5.63 -3.36
C ILE A 2 10.41 -4.54 -4.34
N LEU A 3 10.18 -3.33 -3.82
CA LEU A 3 9.80 -2.16 -4.59
C LEU A 3 11.02 -1.45 -5.17
N SER A 4 10.83 -0.76 -6.29
CA SER A 4 11.89 -0.06 -7.01
C SER A 4 11.33 1.14 -7.77
N ASN A 5 11.82 2.35 -7.45
CA ASN A 5 11.42 3.58 -8.15
C ASN A 5 11.88 3.62 -9.64
N SER A 6 12.73 2.68 -10.07
CA SER A 6 13.06 2.52 -11.49
C SER A 6 11.93 1.84 -12.28
N ARG A 7 10.92 1.30 -11.59
CA ARG A 7 9.77 0.60 -12.16
C ARG A 7 8.49 1.39 -11.96
N THR A 8 7.50 0.99 -12.73
CA THR A 8 6.17 1.57 -12.69
C THR A 8 5.37 0.97 -11.52
N LEU A 9 4.36 1.69 -11.03
CA LEU A 9 3.47 1.20 -9.97
C LEU A 9 2.93 -0.20 -10.30
N LEU A 10 2.56 -0.43 -11.56
CA LEU A 10 1.99 -1.69 -12.02
C LEU A 10 3.01 -2.85 -11.93
N GLU A 11 4.26 -2.60 -12.29
CA GLU A 11 5.34 -3.59 -12.19
C GLU A 11 5.67 -3.94 -10.76
N ASP A 12 5.66 -2.96 -9.85
CA ASP A 12 5.92 -3.21 -8.44
C ASP A 12 4.77 -3.93 -7.74
N ILE A 13 3.52 -3.67 -8.15
CA ILE A 13 2.37 -4.50 -7.73
C ILE A 13 2.56 -5.95 -8.20
N ASP A 14 3.03 -6.17 -9.43
CA ASP A 14 3.30 -7.52 -9.92
C ASP A 14 4.43 -8.20 -9.15
N ALA A 15 5.53 -7.49 -8.90
CA ALA A 15 6.63 -7.97 -8.07
C ALA A 15 6.18 -8.29 -6.63
N ALA A 16 5.32 -7.45 -6.04
CA ALA A 16 4.71 -7.70 -4.75
C ALA A 16 3.89 -9.01 -4.76
N LYS A 17 3.05 -9.22 -5.78
CA LYS A 17 2.29 -10.48 -5.95
C LYS A 17 3.20 -11.70 -6.04
N GLN A 18 4.31 -11.60 -6.79
CA GLN A 18 5.32 -12.67 -6.86
C GLN A 18 5.98 -12.96 -5.50
N ASN A 19 6.01 -11.97 -4.59
CA ASN A 19 6.51 -12.10 -3.22
C ASN A 19 5.42 -12.50 -2.20
N ALA A 20 4.30 -13.06 -2.66
CA ALA A 20 3.14 -13.45 -1.87
C ALA A 20 2.33 -12.28 -1.26
N TYR A 21 2.45 -11.07 -1.81
CA TYR A 21 1.55 -9.96 -1.51
C TYR A 21 0.41 -9.91 -2.54
N ASP A 22 -0.42 -10.96 -2.54
CA ASP A 22 -1.57 -11.08 -3.45
C ASP A 22 -2.81 -10.31 -2.95
N GLU A 23 -2.83 -9.97 -1.67
CA GLU A 23 -3.94 -9.24 -1.07
C GLU A 23 -3.87 -7.75 -1.44
N GLU A 24 -5.02 -7.17 -1.76
CA GLU A 24 -5.16 -5.73 -2.00
C GLU A 24 -5.86 -5.12 -0.79
N PHE A 25 -5.21 -4.19 -0.12
CA PHE A 25 -5.78 -3.50 1.03
C PHE A 25 -6.48 -2.21 0.59
N ILE A 26 -7.58 -1.90 1.27
CA ILE A 26 -8.34 -0.67 1.08
C ILE A 26 -8.42 0.04 2.43
N PHE A 27 -8.03 1.30 2.48
CA PHE A 27 -8.21 2.11 3.68
C PHE A 27 -9.68 2.51 3.83
N THR A 28 -10.27 2.25 5.00
CA THR A 28 -11.65 2.61 5.32
C THR A 28 -11.79 2.83 6.82
N LYS A 29 -12.27 4.02 7.22
CA LYS A 29 -12.55 4.36 8.63
C LYS A 29 -11.36 4.04 9.56
N ASN A 30 -10.17 4.53 9.22
CA ASN A 30 -8.96 4.36 10.05
C ASN A 30 -8.49 2.90 10.22
N LYS A 31 -8.83 2.04 9.28
CA LYS A 31 -8.45 0.62 9.22
C LYS A 31 -8.18 0.24 7.78
N ILE A 32 -7.40 -0.81 7.57
CA ILE A 32 -7.27 -1.41 6.23
C ILE A 32 -8.15 -2.64 6.13
N VAL A 33 -8.80 -2.82 4.99
CA VAL A 33 -9.67 -3.96 4.72
C VAL A 33 -9.12 -4.69 3.51
N GLY A 34 -8.82 -5.97 3.66
CA GLY A 34 -8.42 -6.82 2.55
C GLY A 34 -9.59 -6.99 1.59
N ARG A 35 -9.40 -6.66 0.32
CA ARG A 35 -10.43 -6.72 -0.71
C ARG A 35 -10.82 -8.16 -1.02
N ASN A 36 -9.85 -9.08 -0.99
CA ASN A 36 -10.04 -10.49 -1.32
C ASN A 36 -10.55 -11.26 -0.09
N ASN A 37 -9.85 -11.10 1.05
CA ASN A 37 -10.19 -11.81 2.29
C ASN A 37 -11.34 -11.17 3.09
N LYS A 38 -11.77 -9.95 2.73
CA LYS A 38 -12.79 -9.15 3.45
C LYS A 38 -12.50 -8.95 4.95
N LYS A 39 -11.27 -9.19 5.37
CA LYS A 39 -10.81 -9.00 6.75
C LYS A 39 -10.41 -7.56 6.97
N SER A 40 -10.78 -7.02 8.12
CA SER A 40 -10.37 -5.68 8.54
C SER A 40 -9.23 -5.78 9.55
N TYR A 41 -8.16 -5.03 9.31
CA TYR A 41 -6.98 -4.98 10.15
C TYR A 41 -6.80 -3.57 10.71
N GLY A 42 -6.54 -3.49 12.01
CA GLY A 42 -6.23 -2.23 12.67
C GLY A 42 -4.75 -1.90 12.55
N ILE A 43 -4.39 -0.66 12.92
CA ILE A 43 -3.00 -0.19 12.90
C ILE A 43 -2.02 -1.07 13.70
N LYS A 44 -2.51 -1.72 14.77
CA LYS A 44 -1.72 -2.61 15.63
C LYS A 44 -1.52 -4.00 15.04
N ASP A 45 -2.40 -4.40 14.14
CA ASP A 45 -2.38 -5.71 13.49
C ASP A 45 -1.68 -5.65 12.13
N CYS A 46 -1.14 -4.48 11.77
CA CYS A 46 -0.45 -4.21 10.52
C CYS A 46 1.00 -3.87 10.81
N THR A 47 1.89 -4.24 9.90
CA THR A 47 3.31 -3.93 9.93
C THR A 47 3.70 -3.43 8.56
N LEU A 48 4.22 -2.21 8.49
CA LEU A 48 4.70 -1.62 7.25
C LEU A 48 6.07 -2.23 6.95
N ILE A 49 6.14 -3.02 5.89
CA ILE A 49 7.37 -3.70 5.48
C ILE A 49 8.23 -2.75 4.65
N GLU A 50 7.62 -2.12 3.66
CA GLU A 50 8.31 -1.25 2.71
C GLU A 50 7.29 -0.34 2.03
N TYR A 51 7.72 0.82 1.55
CA TYR A 51 6.90 1.68 0.70
C TYR A 51 7.75 2.28 -0.41
N CYS A 52 7.13 2.56 -1.55
CA CYS A 52 7.77 3.21 -2.68
C CYS A 52 6.83 4.24 -3.30
N ILE A 53 7.41 5.39 -3.65
CA ILE A 53 6.70 6.48 -4.31
C ILE A 53 7.01 6.36 -5.80
N HIS A 54 5.95 6.29 -6.60
CA HIS A 54 6.00 6.26 -8.05
C HIS A 54 5.46 7.59 -8.59
N GLU A 55 6.12 8.12 -9.60
CA GLU A 55 5.60 9.24 -10.37
C GLU A 55 4.54 8.70 -11.36
N GLY A 56 3.38 9.36 -11.40
CA GLY A 56 2.29 8.98 -12.27
C GLY A 56 2.68 9.14 -13.73
N MET A 57 2.37 8.14 -14.55
CA MET A 57 2.64 8.20 -15.98
C MET A 57 1.81 9.25 -16.72
N SER A 58 0.62 9.58 -16.21
CA SER A 58 -0.30 10.50 -16.90
C SER A 58 0.00 11.96 -16.58
N ASP A 59 0.29 12.26 -15.32
CA ASP A 59 0.62 13.61 -14.86
C ASP A 59 1.82 13.53 -13.92
N PRO A 60 2.90 14.31 -14.16
CA PRO A 60 4.04 14.38 -13.24
C PRO A 60 3.65 14.98 -11.88
N SER A 61 2.46 15.58 -11.78
CA SER A 61 1.88 16.06 -10.53
C SER A 61 1.05 15.01 -9.79
N ASP A 62 0.69 13.90 -10.45
CA ASP A 62 -0.03 12.79 -9.85
C ASP A 62 1.01 11.77 -9.41
N GLN A 63 1.33 11.74 -8.13
CA GLN A 63 2.23 10.74 -7.58
C GLN A 63 1.39 9.62 -6.98
N SER A 64 1.94 8.43 -6.87
CA SER A 64 1.29 7.29 -6.23
C SER A 64 2.26 6.65 -5.25
N ILE A 65 1.78 6.21 -4.11
CA ILE A 65 2.59 5.47 -3.15
C ILE A 65 2.04 4.07 -3.02
N LEU A 66 2.94 3.09 -3.12
CA LEU A 66 2.66 1.70 -2.84
C LEU A 66 3.27 1.32 -1.51
N PHE A 67 2.45 0.80 -0.60
CA PHE A 67 2.85 0.31 0.71
C PHE A 67 2.70 -1.21 0.75
N LEU A 68 3.73 -1.91 1.19
CA LEU A 68 3.69 -3.34 1.49
C LEU A 68 3.39 -3.53 2.97
N ILE A 69 2.26 -4.16 3.26
CA ILE A 69 1.77 -4.36 4.61
C ILE A 69 1.69 -5.85 4.90
N LEU A 70 2.24 -6.24 6.05
CA LEU A 70 2.09 -7.56 6.63
C LEU A 70 1.16 -7.47 7.82
N CYS A 71 0.12 -8.31 7.85
CA CYS A 71 -0.77 -8.42 8.99
C CYS A 71 -0.27 -9.47 9.98
N SER A 72 -0.66 -9.36 11.25
CA SER A 72 -0.28 -10.31 12.30
C SER A 72 -0.79 -11.74 12.07
N ASP A 73 -1.85 -11.92 11.27
CA ASP A 73 -2.37 -13.22 10.82
C ASP A 73 -1.51 -13.89 9.73
N GLY A 74 -0.43 -13.22 9.30
CA GLY A 74 0.43 -13.64 8.19
C GLY A 74 -0.08 -13.21 6.80
N THR A 75 -1.23 -12.52 6.73
CA THR A 75 -1.75 -11.95 5.47
C THR A 75 -0.81 -10.87 4.96
N LYS A 76 -0.40 -10.97 3.70
CA LYS A 76 0.48 -10.00 3.05
C LYS A 76 -0.28 -9.36 1.91
N GLY A 77 -0.24 -8.04 1.87
CA GLY A 77 -0.90 -7.29 0.81
C GLY A 77 -0.24 -5.96 0.53
N CYS A 78 -0.64 -5.40 -0.58
CA CYS A 78 -0.22 -4.08 -1.00
C CYS A 78 -1.38 -3.09 -0.86
N LEU A 79 -1.04 -1.88 -0.45
CA LEU A 79 -1.96 -0.74 -0.34
C LEU A 79 -1.40 0.34 -1.27
N SER A 80 -2.11 0.67 -2.32
CA SER A 80 -1.77 1.82 -3.16
C SER A 80 -2.62 3.03 -2.75
N SER A 81 -2.01 4.20 -2.79
CA SER A 81 -2.69 5.47 -2.55
C SER A 81 -2.16 6.54 -3.48
N SER A 82 -3.04 7.45 -3.90
CA SER A 82 -2.66 8.66 -4.62
C SER A 82 -1.87 9.59 -3.70
N TYR A 83 -0.93 10.35 -4.26
CA TYR A 83 -0.06 11.29 -3.56
C TYR A 83 -0.08 12.63 -4.30
N GLY A 84 -0.27 13.73 -3.55
CA GLY A 84 -0.54 15.07 -4.10
C GLY A 84 -1.95 15.57 -3.75
N THR A 85 -2.57 16.33 -4.67
CA THR A 85 -3.87 17.00 -4.45
C THR A 85 -5.02 16.03 -4.13
N TYR A 86 -4.93 14.80 -4.61
CA TYR A 86 -5.93 13.74 -4.40
C TYR A 86 -5.49 12.72 -3.34
N ALA A 87 -4.47 13.03 -2.55
CA ALA A 87 -3.98 12.14 -1.51
C ALA A 87 -4.97 12.01 -0.36
N ASP A 88 -5.26 10.77 0.03
CA ASP A 88 -5.95 10.47 1.28
C ASP A 88 -4.96 10.71 2.44
N SER A 89 -5.02 11.91 3.03
CA SER A 89 -4.14 12.29 4.14
C SER A 89 -4.31 11.33 5.32
N ASP A 90 -5.53 10.92 5.64
CA ASP A 90 -5.83 9.92 6.66
C ASP A 90 -5.15 8.56 6.40
N LEU A 91 -5.09 8.13 5.14
CA LEU A 91 -4.40 6.88 4.76
C LEU A 91 -2.89 7.02 4.99
N ILE A 92 -2.30 8.13 4.52
CA ILE A 92 -0.87 8.38 4.67
C ILE A 92 -0.51 8.46 6.16
N GLU A 93 -1.25 9.22 6.96
CA GLU A 93 -1.04 9.30 8.40
C GLU A 93 -1.21 7.93 9.08
N PHE A 94 -2.22 7.16 8.67
CA PHE A 94 -2.41 5.80 9.18
C PHE A 94 -1.21 4.90 8.88
N THR A 95 -0.75 4.87 7.62
CA THR A 95 0.38 4.03 7.20
C THR A 95 1.69 4.45 7.87
N LEU A 96 1.93 5.75 8.03
CA LEU A 96 3.10 6.29 8.75
C LEU A 96 3.03 6.06 10.26
N ALA A 97 1.84 5.92 10.82
CA ALA A 97 1.65 5.60 12.23
C ALA A 97 1.79 4.10 12.53
N ILE A 98 1.84 3.23 11.49
CA ILE A 98 2.24 1.82 11.64
C ILE A 98 3.72 1.79 12.04
N LYS A 99 4.05 1.00 13.07
CA LYS A 99 5.40 0.86 13.60
C LYS A 99 6.16 -0.32 12.99
#